data_AF-A0A7J4QLF1-F1
#
_entry.id   AF-A0A7J4QLF1-F1
#
_cell.length_a   1.000
_cell.length_b   1.000
_cell.length_c   1.000
_cell.angle_alpha   90.00
_cell.angle_beta   90.00
_cell.angle_gamma   90.00
#
_symmetry.space_group_name_H-M   'P 1'
#
loop_
_entity.id
_entity.type
_entity.pdbx_description
1 polymer ?
#
loop_
_entity_poly.entity_id
_entity_poly.type
_entity_poly.pdbx_seq_one_letter_code
_entity_poly.pdbx_strand_id
1 'polypeptide(L)'
;MDHPPVVVHLEHDGKVLLVDAEGRGPIAAQRGRIVNEPFLRFPTPSEVASMGIDHAEPQRVNHDDVNPGVTVLKAYPHIPWPESWPWKDDLISDNAVHPVARESVYRSLHRV
;
A
#
# COMPACT_ATOMS: atom_id res chain seq x y z
N MET A 1 10.62 -12.59 -6.34
CA MET A 1 9.19 -12.44 -6.66
C MET A 1 9.03 -11.10 -7.34
N ASP A 2 8.25 -11.06 -8.41
CA ASP A 2 7.97 -9.81 -9.12
C ASP A 2 6.82 -9.06 -8.43
N HIS A 3 6.76 -7.74 -8.60
CA HIS A 3 5.68 -6.95 -8.01
C HIS A 3 4.36 -7.22 -8.77
N PRO A 4 3.23 -7.46 -8.07
CA PRO A 4 1.97 -7.75 -8.76
C PRO A 4 1.52 -6.58 -9.66
N PRO A 5 0.91 -6.89 -10.82
CA PRO A 5 0.49 -5.86 -11.79
C PRO A 5 -0.77 -5.09 -11.34
N VAL A 6 -1.51 -5.61 -10.36
CA VAL A 6 -2.70 -4.95 -9.80
C VAL A 6 -2.65 -5.02 -8.28
N VAL A 7 -2.70 -3.86 -7.62
CA VAL A 7 -2.63 -3.72 -6.17
C VAL A 7 -3.68 -2.77 -5.63
N VAL A 8 -3.97 -2.87 -4.33
CA VAL A 8 -4.98 -2.07 -3.63
C VAL A 8 -4.32 -1.17 -2.59
N HIS A 9 -4.49 0.14 -2.73
CA HIS A 9 -4.16 1.13 -1.73
C HIS A 9 -5.37 1.32 -0.80
N LEU A 10 -5.34 0.66 0.35
CA LEU A 10 -6.29 0.89 1.45
C LEU A 10 -5.69 1.88 2.44
N GLU A 11 -6.34 3.04 2.59
CA GLU A 11 -5.97 4.08 3.55
C GLU A 11 -7.17 4.42 4.44
N HIS A 12 -6.95 4.49 5.75
CA HIS A 12 -7.94 4.95 6.71
C HIS A 12 -7.24 5.78 7.78
N ASP A 13 -7.63 7.05 7.90
CA ASP A 13 -7.09 8.01 8.87
C ASP A 13 -5.55 8.13 8.86
N GLY A 14 -4.97 8.10 7.65
CA GLY A 14 -3.52 8.21 7.47
C GLY A 14 -2.74 6.92 7.75
N LYS A 15 -3.42 5.82 8.07
CA LYS A 15 -2.81 4.48 8.12
C LYS A 15 -3.07 3.72 6.83
N VAL A 16 -2.09 2.92 6.41
CA VAL A 16 -2.08 2.27 5.09
C VAL A 16 -1.76 0.79 5.23
N LEU A 17 -2.50 -0.07 4.53
CA LEU A 17 -2.23 -1.51 4.56
C LEU A 17 -0.98 -1.84 3.73
N LEU A 18 0.00 -2.46 4.39
CA LEU A 18 1.16 -3.08 3.73
C LEU A 18 1.20 -4.58 4.01
N VAL A 19 1.72 -5.32 3.04
CA VAL A 19 2.00 -6.76 3.13
C VAL A 19 3.44 -7.04 2.74
N ASP A 20 3.95 -8.18 3.16
CA ASP A 20 5.25 -8.70 2.72
C ASP A 20 5.18 -9.24 1.26
N ALA A 21 6.30 -9.79 0.78
CA ALA A 21 6.37 -10.40 -0.55
C ALA A 21 5.33 -11.51 -0.77
N GLU A 22 4.98 -12.26 0.27
CA GLU A 22 4.04 -13.38 0.26
C GLU A 22 2.57 -12.95 0.46
N GLY A 23 2.31 -11.64 0.57
CA GLY A 23 0.95 -11.13 0.78
C GLY A 23 0.48 -11.19 2.23
N ARG A 24 1.37 -11.49 3.18
CA ARG A 24 1.03 -11.54 4.60
C ARG A 24 1.16 -10.16 5.21
N GLY A 25 0.18 -9.77 6.00
CA GLY A 25 0.18 -8.49 6.71
C GLY A 25 -0.98 -8.41 7.70
N PRO A 26 -1.22 -7.23 8.30
CA PRO A 26 -0.51 -5.97 8.07
C PRO A 26 0.94 -5.99 8.54
N ILE A 27 1.86 -5.38 7.78
CA ILE A 27 3.27 -5.22 8.15
C ILE A 27 3.59 -3.74 8.40
N ALA A 28 4.33 -3.46 9.47
CA ALA A 28 4.78 -2.11 9.78
C ALA A 28 5.90 -1.65 8.85
N ALA A 29 5.77 -0.42 8.35
CA ALA A 29 6.88 0.33 7.76
C ALA A 29 7.79 0.89 8.87
N GLN A 30 9.05 1.16 8.51
CA GLN A 30 10.03 1.77 9.38
C GLN A 30 10.57 3.05 8.74
N ARG A 31 10.27 4.18 9.39
CA ARG A 31 10.73 5.49 8.97
C ARG A 31 12.26 5.53 8.85
N GLY A 32 12.73 5.97 7.70
CA GLY A 32 14.16 6.18 7.43
C GLY A 32 14.96 4.89 7.30
N ARG A 33 14.31 3.73 7.10
CA ARG A 33 15.03 2.49 6.82
C ARG A 33 15.76 2.61 5.49
N ILE A 34 17.08 2.38 5.53
CA ILE A 34 17.95 2.49 4.35
C ILE A 34 18.10 1.14 3.64
N VAL A 35 17.98 0.03 4.37
CA VAL A 35 18.02 -1.32 3.79
C VAL A 35 16.75 -1.61 3.00
N ASN A 36 16.88 -2.31 1.88
CA ASN A 36 15.75 -2.67 0.99
C ASN A 36 15.02 -3.96 1.43
N GLU A 37 15.14 -4.33 2.69
CA GLU A 37 14.57 -5.55 3.26
C GLU A 37 13.83 -5.26 4.57
N PRO A 38 12.69 -5.93 4.84
CA PRO A 38 11.99 -6.89 3.98
C PRO A 38 11.41 -6.25 2.70
N PHE A 39 10.82 -7.01 1.78
CA PHE A 39 10.10 -6.43 0.65
C PHE A 39 8.65 -6.16 1.03
N LEU A 40 8.26 -4.88 1.10
CA LEU A 40 6.92 -4.44 1.47
C LEU A 40 6.18 -3.86 0.27
N ARG A 41 4.89 -4.16 0.14
CA ARG A 41 4.06 -3.66 -0.95
C ARG A 41 2.60 -3.50 -0.53
N PHE A 42 1.80 -2.89 -1.40
CA PHE A 42 0.35 -3.01 -1.29
C PHE A 42 -0.13 -4.44 -1.57
N PRO A 43 -1.23 -4.86 -0.93
CA PRO A 43 -1.86 -6.14 -1.23
C PRO A 43 -2.49 -6.16 -2.62
N THR A 44 -2.69 -7.35 -3.15
CA THR A 44 -3.56 -7.60 -4.31
C THR A 44 -5.03 -7.65 -3.89
N PRO A 45 -5.99 -7.51 -4.81
CA PRO A 45 -7.41 -7.65 -4.48
C PRO A 45 -7.75 -9.00 -3.82
N SER A 46 -7.13 -10.08 -4.28
CA SER A 46 -7.33 -11.43 -3.74
C SER A 46 -6.81 -11.56 -2.30
N GLU A 47 -5.70 -10.90 -1.97
CA GLU A 47 -5.14 -10.88 -0.62
C GLU A 47 -6.03 -10.08 0.33
N VAL A 48 -6.53 -8.93 -0.10
CA VAL A 48 -7.51 -8.12 0.66
C VAL A 48 -8.77 -8.92 0.97
N ALA A 49 -9.32 -9.61 -0.03
CA ALA A 49 -10.48 -10.49 0.14
C ALA A 49 -10.19 -11.65 1.11
N SER A 50 -9.00 -12.24 1.03
CA SER A 50 -8.57 -13.32 1.93
C SER A 50 -8.38 -12.86 3.38
N MET A 51 -8.08 -11.58 3.58
CA MET A 51 -8.02 -10.94 4.91
C MET A 51 -9.42 -10.59 5.46
N GLY A 52 -10.48 -10.75 4.67
CA GLY A 52 -11.85 -10.40 5.07
C GLY A 52 -12.08 -8.90 5.21
N ILE A 53 -11.33 -8.09 4.45
CA ILE A 53 -11.43 -6.62 4.50
C ILE A 53 -12.39 -6.16 3.40
N ASP A 54 -13.60 -5.77 3.80
CA ASP A 54 -14.50 -5.01 2.94
C ASP A 54 -14.00 -3.57 2.75
N HIS A 55 -14.28 -3.00 1.59
CA HIS A 55 -13.93 -1.63 1.26
C HIS A 55 -14.94 -1.01 0.29
N ALA A 56 -14.96 0.31 0.20
CA ALA A 56 -15.74 1.05 -0.79
C ALA A 56 -15.31 0.69 -2.22
N GLU A 57 -16.13 1.09 -3.20
CA GLU A 57 -15.81 0.83 -4.62
C GLU A 57 -14.42 1.40 -4.97
N PRO A 58 -13.48 0.55 -5.42
CA PRO A 58 -12.12 0.98 -5.67
C PRO A 58 -12.04 1.84 -6.93
N GLN A 59 -11.29 2.93 -6.83
CA GLN A 59 -11.00 3.81 -7.96
C GLN A 59 -9.58 3.57 -8.46
N ARG A 60 -9.42 3.40 -9.77
CA ARG A 60 -8.10 3.31 -10.38
C ARG A 60 -7.41 4.67 -10.29
N VAL A 61 -6.20 4.68 -9.74
CA VAL A 61 -5.31 5.85 -9.77
C VAL A 61 -4.22 5.64 -10.82
N ASN A 62 -3.90 6.70 -11.56
CA ASN A 62 -2.95 6.63 -12.65
C ASN A 62 -1.54 6.93 -12.14
N HIS A 63 -0.65 5.93 -12.15
CA HIS A 63 0.77 6.08 -11.87
C HIS A 63 1.65 5.64 -13.06
N ASP A 64 1.10 5.59 -14.27
CA ASP A 64 1.78 5.03 -15.45
C ASP A 64 3.08 5.78 -15.80
N ASP A 65 3.15 7.08 -15.47
CA ASP A 65 4.33 7.92 -15.63
C ASP A 65 5.54 7.48 -14.78
N VAL A 66 5.29 6.84 -13.62
CA VAL A 66 6.34 6.45 -12.67
C VAL A 66 6.52 4.94 -12.59
N ASN A 67 5.43 4.17 -12.68
CA ASN A 67 5.44 2.72 -12.59
C ASN A 67 4.56 2.14 -13.72
N PRO A 68 5.05 2.18 -14.97
CA PRO A 68 4.30 1.69 -16.12
C PRO A 68 3.94 0.21 -15.93
N GLY A 69 2.71 -0.14 -16.28
CA GLY A 69 2.22 -1.53 -16.19
C GLY A 69 1.72 -1.97 -14.81
N VAL A 70 1.77 -1.12 -13.78
CA VAL A 70 1.15 -1.39 -12.48
C VAL A 70 -0.13 -0.58 -12.31
N THR A 71 -1.23 -1.29 -12.07
CA THR A 71 -2.54 -0.69 -11.74
C THR A 71 -2.70 -0.61 -10.24
N VAL A 72 -2.92 0.61 -9.72
CA VAL A 72 -3.25 0.83 -8.32
C VAL A 72 -4.73 1.16 -8.18
N LEU A 73 -5.40 0.44 -7.29
CA LEU A 73 -6.80 0.60 -6.93
C LEU A 73 -6.88 1.24 -5.55
N LYS A 74 -7.33 2.49 -5.44
CA LYS A 74 -7.48 3.16 -4.16
C LYS A 74 -8.90 2.96 -3.64
N ALA A 75 -9.03 2.55 -2.38
CA ALA A 75 -10.33 2.41 -1.72
C ALA A 75 -10.25 2.75 -0.24
N TYR A 76 -11.41 3.10 0.33
CA TYR A 76 -11.57 3.31 1.76
C TYR A 76 -12.03 1.99 2.41
N PRO A 77 -11.29 1.41 3.37
CA PRO A 77 -11.69 0.17 4.01
C PRO A 77 -12.84 0.39 5.00
N HIS A 78 -13.80 -0.55 5.05
CA HIS A 78 -14.93 -0.55 5.97
C HIS A 78 -14.58 -1.30 7.26
N ILE A 79 -13.58 -0.81 7.97
CA ILE A 79 -13.09 -1.39 9.23
C ILE A 79 -13.20 -0.35 10.36
N PRO A 80 -13.39 -0.77 11.63
CA PRO A 80 -13.60 0.16 12.74
C PRO A 80 -12.43 1.10 12.99
N TRP A 81 -11.21 0.55 12.97
CA TRP A 81 -9.93 1.29 13.04
C TRP A 81 -8.76 0.32 12.77
N PRO A 82 -7.84 0.61 11.83
CA PRO A 82 -6.69 -0.25 11.58
C PRO A 82 -5.52 0.03 12.52
N GLU A 83 -5.62 -0.37 13.79
CA GLU A 83 -4.56 -0.07 14.76
C GLU A 83 -3.17 -0.61 14.33
N SER A 84 -3.13 -1.81 13.75
CA SER A 84 -1.89 -2.48 13.36
C SER A 84 -1.29 -2.03 12.04
N TRP A 85 -1.92 -1.10 11.31
CA TRP A 85 -1.40 -0.61 10.03
C TRP A 85 -0.37 0.49 10.25
N PRO A 86 0.69 0.56 9.43
CA PRO A 86 1.67 1.62 9.51
C PRO A 86 1.09 2.98 9.14
N TRP A 87 1.70 4.03 9.68
CA TRP A 87 1.44 5.39 9.25
C TRP A 87 2.00 5.63 7.86
N LYS A 88 1.29 6.45 7.09
CA LYS A 88 1.72 6.84 5.74
C LYS A 88 3.05 7.61 5.72
N ASP A 89 3.37 8.35 6.78
CA ASP A 89 4.66 9.06 6.91
C ASP A 89 5.85 8.11 7.03
N ASP A 90 5.69 7.03 7.80
CA ASP A 90 6.73 6.01 7.99
C ASP A 90 7.03 5.28 6.67
N LEU A 91 5.97 5.00 5.89
CA LEU A 91 6.03 4.31 4.62
C LEU A 91 6.86 5.05 3.56
N ILE A 92 6.68 6.37 3.42
CA ILE A 92 7.32 7.16 2.34
C ILE A 92 8.85 7.12 2.43
N SER A 93 9.36 7.04 3.67
CA SER A 93 10.79 7.09 3.96
C SER A 93 11.40 5.71 4.22
N ASP A 94 10.71 4.62 3.85
CA ASP A 94 11.16 3.25 4.06
C ASP A 94 11.61 2.61 2.74
N ASN A 95 12.91 2.33 2.60
CA ASN A 95 13.46 1.71 1.39
C ASN A 95 13.02 0.24 1.18
N ALA A 96 12.51 -0.43 2.21
CA ALA A 96 11.87 -1.74 2.08
C ALA A 96 10.56 -1.68 1.30
N VAL A 97 9.92 -0.51 1.21
CA VAL A 97 8.62 -0.34 0.57
C VAL A 97 8.77 -0.13 -0.93
N HIS A 98 8.02 -0.91 -1.70
CA HIS A 98 8.00 -0.85 -3.14
C HIS A 98 7.68 0.58 -3.64
N PRO A 99 8.39 1.09 -4.67
CA PRO A 99 8.20 2.46 -5.19
C PRO A 99 6.74 2.81 -5.51
N VAL A 100 5.95 1.88 -6.04
CA VAL A 100 4.50 2.08 -6.31
C VAL A 100 3.74 2.53 -5.07
N ALA A 101 4.01 1.91 -3.91
CA ALA A 101 3.32 2.24 -2.68
C ALA A 101 3.76 3.60 -2.13
N ARG A 102 5.07 3.88 -2.15
CA ARG A 102 5.63 5.19 -1.76
C ARG A 102 5.06 6.33 -2.62
N GLU A 103 5.05 6.15 -3.93
CA GLU A 103 4.52 7.12 -4.89
C GLU A 103 3.02 7.37 -4.67
N SER A 104 2.22 6.30 -4.49
CA SER A 104 0.78 6.44 -4.27
C SER A 104 0.45 7.23 -3.01
N VAL A 105 1.20 6.98 -1.94
CA VAL A 105 1.05 7.70 -0.68
C VAL A 105 1.54 9.14 -0.82
N TYR A 106 2.68 9.35 -1.48
CA TYR A 106 3.23 10.68 -1.74
C TYR A 106 2.21 11.58 -2.47
N ARG A 107 1.56 11.06 -3.52
CA ARG A 107 0.49 11.76 -4.25
C ARG A 107 -0.76 11.99 -3.40
N SER A 108 -1.15 11.00 -2.58
CA SER A 108 -2.25 11.14 -1.60
C SER A 108 -2.03 12.32 -0.64
N LEU A 109 -0.79 12.51 -0.18
CA LEU A 109 -0.42 13.62 0.70
C LEU A 109 -0.41 14.98 0.00
N HIS A 110 0.14 15.04 -1.20
CA HIS A 110 0.33 16.30 -1.93
C HIS A 110 -0.88 16.72 -2.79
N ARG A 111 -1.96 15.90 -2.81
CA ARG A 111 -3.17 16.13 -3.61
C ARG A 111 -2.88 16.34 -5.10
N VAL A 112 -1.92 15.58 -5.63
CA VAL A 112 -1.50 15.58 -7.03
C VAL A 112 -2.29 14.56 -7.83
#